data_AF-A0A496R1Q2-F1
#
_entry.id   AF-A0A496R1Q2-F1
#
_cell.length_a   1.000
_cell.length_b   1.000
_cell.length_c   1.000
_cell.angle_alpha   90.00
_cell.angle_beta   90.00
_cell.angle_gamma   90.00
#
_symmetry.space_group_name_H-M   'P 1'
#
loop_
_entity.id
_entity.type
_entity.pdbx_description
1 polymer ?
#
loop_
_entity_poly.entity_id
_entity_poly.type
_entity_poly.pdbx_seq_one_letter_code
_entity_poly.pdbx_strand_id
1 'polypeptide(L)'
;MRNLTVFFLALLFVILPGCGKVKEASQLVKSVKDSVDTVQTISESVDSEDIDLDKLDISEKEVRDFYSNVKKLNSAYPEINFEVALTAALEASTQGKNLERIIEKESDMSFKEYSTLSMAFTMVLTESMGVSLAEEMVSAMEDGLAQFDDMDTSAFTEEQLAEIESQRQALIEAKKEMDTPEFKARKNRVDMVSRIREELMD
;
A
#
# COMPACT_ATOMS: atom_id res chain seq x y z
N MET A 1 4.64 -24.76 16.75
CA MET A 1 3.47 -23.85 16.73
C MET A 1 2.68 -23.90 15.41
N ARG A 2 2.65 -25.05 14.71
CA ARG A 2 1.95 -25.20 13.41
C ARG A 2 0.66 -26.04 13.51
N ASN A 3 0.46 -26.70 14.66
CA ASN A 3 -0.70 -27.57 14.94
C ASN A 3 -1.74 -26.92 15.88
N LEU A 4 -1.48 -25.72 16.42
CA LEU A 4 -2.38 -25.08 17.39
C LEU A 4 -3.52 -24.30 16.69
N THR A 5 -3.24 -23.71 15.53
CA THR A 5 -4.21 -22.89 14.78
C THR A 5 -5.28 -23.74 14.08
N VAL A 6 -4.92 -24.91 13.58
CA VAL A 6 -5.88 -25.87 12.99
C VAL A 6 -6.80 -26.46 14.06
N PHE A 7 -6.31 -26.62 15.29
CA PHE A 7 -7.09 -27.14 16.42
C PHE A 7 -8.15 -26.13 16.89
N PHE A 8 -7.84 -24.83 16.87
CA PHE A 8 -8.81 -23.76 17.20
C PHE A 8 -9.90 -23.60 16.13
N LEU A 9 -9.59 -23.79 14.85
CA LEU A 9 -10.58 -23.81 13.77
C LEU A 9 -11.47 -25.06 13.80
N ALA A 10 -10.91 -26.22 14.17
CA ALA A 10 -11.67 -27.47 14.28
C ALA A 10 -12.57 -27.52 15.52
N LEU A 11 -12.20 -26.84 16.62
CA LEU A 11 -13.00 -26.84 17.86
C LEU A 11 -14.36 -26.13 17.71
N LEU A 12 -14.49 -25.17 16.79
CA LEU A 12 -15.76 -24.51 16.48
C LEU A 12 -16.78 -25.44 15.80
N PHE A 13 -16.36 -26.60 15.29
CA PHE A 13 -17.22 -27.55 14.57
C PHE A 13 -17.85 -28.64 15.47
N VAL A 14 -17.40 -28.82 16.72
CA VAL A 14 -17.77 -30.02 17.52
C VAL A 14 -19.04 -29.83 18.37
N ILE A 15 -19.61 -28.63 18.47
CA ILE A 15 -20.77 -28.38 19.34
C ILE A 15 -21.98 -27.92 18.52
N LEU A 16 -22.89 -28.86 18.24
CA LEU A 16 -24.37 -28.75 18.28
C LEU A 16 -25.03 -29.56 17.13
N PRO A 17 -25.99 -30.46 17.44
CA PRO A 17 -26.75 -31.21 16.45
C PRO A 17 -27.93 -30.36 15.93
N GLY A 18 -28.08 -30.24 14.60
CA GLY A 18 -29.27 -29.63 14.00
C GLY A 18 -29.09 -29.23 12.53
N CYS A 19 -30.04 -29.62 11.66
CA CYS A 19 -30.05 -29.40 10.21
C CYS A 19 -29.97 -27.92 9.75
N GLY A 20 -30.09 -26.94 10.65
CA GLY A 20 -29.89 -25.52 10.35
C GLY A 20 -28.42 -25.17 10.04
N LYS A 21 -27.47 -25.84 10.70
CA LYS A 21 -26.03 -25.59 10.53
C LYS A 21 -25.47 -26.00 9.19
N VAL A 22 -26.12 -26.92 8.46
CA VAL A 22 -25.64 -27.32 7.12
C VAL A 22 -25.83 -26.17 6.13
N LYS A 23 -26.90 -25.38 6.28
CA LYS A 23 -27.18 -24.22 5.43
C LYS A 23 -26.24 -23.06 5.77
N GLU A 24 -26.00 -22.82 7.05
CA GLU A 24 -25.03 -21.82 7.55
C GLU A 24 -23.58 -22.22 7.20
N ALA A 25 -23.21 -23.49 7.38
CA ALA A 25 -21.90 -24.01 6.97
C ALA A 25 -21.74 -23.98 5.46
N SER A 26 -22.78 -24.25 4.67
CA SER A 26 -22.73 -24.11 3.22
C SER A 26 -22.60 -22.64 2.79
N GLN A 27 -23.21 -21.70 3.50
CA GLN A 27 -23.05 -20.27 3.25
C GLN A 27 -21.66 -19.78 3.65
N LEU A 28 -21.12 -20.26 4.77
CA LEU A 28 -19.75 -20.00 5.21
C LEU A 28 -18.72 -20.58 4.24
N VAL A 29 -18.87 -21.85 3.84
CA VAL A 29 -17.99 -22.50 2.86
C VAL A 29 -18.07 -21.80 1.51
N LYS A 30 -19.26 -21.37 1.09
CA LYS A 30 -19.43 -20.58 -0.13
C LYS A 30 -18.78 -19.20 -0.01
N SER A 31 -18.94 -18.50 1.12
CA SER A 31 -18.30 -17.20 1.35
C SER A 31 -16.79 -17.31 1.38
N VAL A 32 -16.25 -18.33 2.07
CA VAL A 32 -14.81 -18.63 2.11
C VAL A 32 -14.30 -18.97 0.70
N LYS A 33 -15.04 -19.80 -0.05
CA LYS A 33 -14.69 -20.10 -1.44
C LYS A 33 -14.72 -18.86 -2.32
N ASP A 34 -15.79 -18.06 -2.28
CA ASP A 34 -15.92 -16.83 -3.03
C ASP A 34 -14.81 -15.82 -2.66
N SER A 35 -14.31 -15.83 -1.41
CA SER A 35 -13.15 -15.03 -0.99
C SER A 35 -11.85 -15.53 -1.59
N VAL A 36 -11.62 -16.84 -1.54
CA VAL A 36 -10.42 -17.47 -2.11
C VAL A 36 -10.41 -17.26 -3.62
N ASP A 37 -11.55 -17.42 -4.28
CA ASP A 37 -11.71 -17.20 -5.72
C ASP A 37 -11.52 -15.71 -6.06
N THR A 38 -11.98 -14.78 -5.21
CA THR A 38 -11.75 -13.33 -5.38
C THR A 38 -10.29 -12.97 -5.17
N VAL A 39 -9.63 -13.50 -4.13
CA VAL A 39 -8.20 -13.29 -3.86
C VAL A 39 -7.37 -13.88 -5.00
N GLN A 40 -7.74 -15.05 -5.50
CA GLN A 40 -7.10 -15.68 -6.64
C GLN A 40 -7.32 -14.86 -7.91
N THR A 41 -8.51 -14.33 -8.15
CA THR A 41 -8.80 -13.44 -9.28
C THR A 41 -8.00 -12.14 -9.19
N ILE A 42 -7.90 -11.53 -7.99
CA ILE A 42 -7.04 -10.37 -7.75
C ILE A 42 -5.59 -10.75 -8.07
N SER A 43 -5.12 -11.87 -7.55
CA SER A 43 -3.75 -12.38 -7.79
C SER A 43 -3.48 -12.79 -9.24
N GLU A 44 -4.47 -13.22 -10.01
CA GLU A 44 -4.34 -13.59 -11.43
C GLU A 44 -4.50 -12.36 -12.34
N SER A 45 -5.26 -11.36 -11.90
CA SER A 45 -5.37 -10.06 -12.58
C SER A 45 -4.13 -9.19 -12.40
N VAL A 46 -3.32 -9.52 -11.38
CA VAL A 46 -2.06 -8.90 -10.98
C VAL A 46 -0.99 -9.97 -11.18
N ASP A 47 -0.57 -10.20 -12.43
CA ASP A 47 0.50 -11.17 -12.72
C ASP A 47 1.75 -10.73 -11.92
N SER A 48 2.04 -11.44 -10.82
CA SER A 48 2.97 -10.95 -9.78
C SER A 48 4.43 -10.89 -10.23
N GLU A 49 4.73 -11.41 -11.43
CA GLU A 49 6.04 -11.33 -12.06
C GLU A 49 6.18 -10.15 -13.05
N ASP A 50 5.09 -9.39 -13.34
CA ASP A 50 5.05 -8.41 -14.43
C ASP A 50 4.55 -7.00 -14.03
N ILE A 51 4.24 -6.77 -12.75
CA ILE A 51 4.04 -5.39 -12.26
C ILE A 51 5.41 -4.76 -12.04
N ASP A 52 5.98 -4.30 -13.14
CA ASP A 52 7.08 -3.36 -13.10
C ASP A 52 6.52 -2.00 -12.66
N LEU A 53 6.72 -1.69 -11.37
CA LEU A 53 6.29 -0.43 -10.76
C LEU A 53 6.93 0.79 -11.42
N ASP A 54 8.06 0.62 -12.09
CA ASP A 54 8.71 1.66 -12.88
C ASP A 54 8.04 1.85 -14.25
N LYS A 55 7.17 0.91 -14.68
CA LYS A 55 6.37 0.99 -15.93
C LYS A 55 4.88 1.28 -15.70
N LEU A 56 4.42 1.36 -14.45
CA LEU A 56 3.06 1.80 -14.14
C LEU A 56 2.94 3.30 -14.43
N ASP A 57 2.54 3.61 -15.67
CA ASP A 57 2.19 4.96 -16.12
C ASP A 57 0.83 5.32 -15.53
N ILE A 58 0.85 5.86 -14.31
CA ILE A 58 -0.32 6.32 -13.59
C ILE A 58 -0.55 7.78 -13.91
N SER A 59 -1.70 8.09 -14.50
CA SER A 59 -2.11 9.47 -14.77
C SER A 59 -2.90 10.08 -13.61
N GLU A 60 -2.88 11.41 -13.51
CA GLU A 60 -3.68 12.16 -12.53
C GLU A 60 -5.18 11.81 -12.61
N LYS A 61 -5.67 11.60 -13.84
CA LYS A 61 -7.05 11.23 -14.09
C LYS A 61 -7.39 9.88 -13.45
N GLU A 62 -6.55 8.86 -13.61
CA GLU A 62 -6.80 7.54 -13.03
C GLU A 62 -6.80 7.57 -11.50
N VAL A 63 -5.90 8.36 -10.90
CA VAL A 63 -5.89 8.56 -9.44
C VAL A 63 -7.19 9.23 -8.97
N ARG A 64 -7.61 10.31 -9.63
CA ARG A 64 -8.86 11.02 -9.29
C ARG A 64 -10.08 10.14 -9.48
N ASP A 65 -10.17 9.42 -10.59
CA ASP A 65 -11.29 8.54 -10.90
C ASP A 65 -11.40 7.40 -9.87
N PHE A 66 -10.27 6.78 -9.51
CA PHE A 66 -10.24 5.75 -8.48
C PHE A 66 -10.71 6.27 -7.13
N TYR A 67 -10.08 7.32 -6.57
CA TYR A 67 -10.45 7.81 -5.24
C TYR A 67 -11.85 8.42 -5.20
N SER A 68 -12.34 9.00 -6.30
CA SER A 68 -13.74 9.44 -6.40
C SER A 68 -14.71 8.26 -6.31
N ASN A 69 -14.40 7.14 -6.96
CA ASN A 69 -15.21 5.93 -6.87
C ASN A 69 -15.09 5.25 -5.50
N VAL A 70 -13.89 5.20 -4.90
CA VAL A 70 -13.70 4.71 -3.53
C VAL A 70 -14.50 5.54 -2.54
N LYS A 71 -14.56 6.87 -2.68
CA LYS A 71 -15.42 7.73 -1.84
C LYS A 71 -16.90 7.36 -1.95
N LYS A 72 -17.40 7.10 -3.16
CA LYS A 72 -18.78 6.62 -3.38
C LYS A 72 -19.01 5.27 -2.69
N LEU A 73 -18.08 4.33 -2.85
CA LEU A 73 -18.13 2.99 -2.26
C LEU A 73 -18.13 3.05 -0.73
N ASN A 74 -17.23 3.83 -0.12
CA ASN A 74 -17.16 4.07 1.32
C ASN A 74 -18.44 4.73 1.85
N SER A 75 -19.11 5.57 1.06
CA SER A 75 -20.39 6.17 1.45
C SER A 75 -21.54 5.15 1.45
N ALA A 76 -21.50 4.17 0.54
CA ALA A 76 -22.54 3.14 0.40
C ALA A 76 -22.34 1.95 1.35
N TYR A 77 -21.07 1.60 1.66
CA TYR A 77 -20.66 0.50 2.52
C TYR A 77 -19.57 0.99 3.49
N PRO A 78 -19.91 1.82 4.49
CA PRO A 78 -18.94 2.45 5.40
C PRO A 78 -18.14 1.47 6.26
N GLU A 79 -18.59 0.22 6.34
CA GLU A 79 -17.92 -0.86 7.06
C GLU A 79 -16.84 -1.60 6.26
N ILE A 80 -16.64 -1.25 4.97
CA ILE A 80 -15.64 -1.85 4.09
C ILE A 80 -14.64 -0.78 3.65
N ASN A 81 -13.35 -1.07 3.80
CA ASN A 81 -12.26 -0.24 3.29
C ASN A 81 -11.94 -0.62 1.83
N PHE A 82 -12.39 0.21 0.89
CA PHE A 82 -12.17 0.02 -0.54
C PHE A 82 -10.84 0.59 -1.07
N GLU A 83 -9.98 1.17 -0.23
CA GLU A 83 -8.67 1.63 -0.70
C GLU A 83 -7.75 0.46 -1.05
N VAL A 84 -7.92 -0.68 -0.36
CA VAL A 84 -7.09 -1.89 -0.53
C VAL A 84 -7.99 -3.07 -0.93
N ALA A 85 -7.87 -3.54 -2.18
CA ALA A 85 -8.73 -4.57 -2.76
C ALA A 85 -8.77 -5.87 -1.95
N LEU A 86 -7.62 -6.31 -1.42
CA LEU A 86 -7.55 -7.51 -0.58
C LEU A 86 -8.29 -7.34 0.75
N THR A 87 -8.14 -6.17 1.40
CA THR A 87 -8.87 -5.84 2.63
C THR A 87 -10.37 -5.77 2.37
N ALA A 88 -10.77 -5.06 1.31
CA ALA A 88 -12.16 -4.96 0.89
C ALA A 88 -12.79 -6.34 0.62
N ALA A 89 -12.03 -7.26 -0.01
CA ALA A 89 -12.51 -8.61 -0.33
C ALA A 89 -12.76 -9.43 0.93
N LEU A 90 -11.85 -9.35 1.90
CA LEU A 90 -12.01 -10.01 3.19
C LEU A 90 -13.22 -9.44 3.95
N GLU A 91 -13.32 -8.11 4.05
CA GLU A 91 -14.40 -7.44 4.77
C GLU A 91 -15.77 -7.69 4.13
N ALA A 92 -15.87 -7.59 2.80
CA ALA A 92 -17.09 -7.94 2.06
C ALA A 92 -17.51 -9.39 2.32
N SER A 93 -16.55 -10.32 2.32
CA SER A 93 -16.84 -11.73 2.58
C SER A 93 -17.29 -12.01 4.01
N THR A 94 -16.70 -11.35 5.02
CA THR A 94 -17.15 -11.52 6.42
C THR A 94 -18.63 -11.12 6.61
N GLN A 95 -19.16 -10.33 5.67
CA GLN A 95 -20.55 -9.88 5.63
C GLN A 95 -21.41 -10.68 4.64
N GLY A 96 -20.86 -11.73 4.02
CA GLY A 96 -21.54 -12.54 3.00
C GLY A 96 -21.83 -11.79 1.70
N LYS A 97 -21.05 -10.74 1.39
CA LYS A 97 -21.15 -9.96 0.15
C LYS A 97 -20.05 -10.38 -0.83
N ASN A 98 -20.27 -10.09 -2.10
CA ASN A 98 -19.31 -10.32 -3.18
C ASN A 98 -18.76 -8.97 -3.64
N LEU A 99 -17.44 -8.79 -3.56
CA LEU A 99 -16.77 -7.52 -3.84
C LEU A 99 -16.94 -7.07 -5.29
N GLU A 100 -16.73 -7.98 -6.26
CA GLU A 100 -16.90 -7.69 -7.69
C GLU A 100 -18.27 -7.06 -7.99
N ARG A 101 -19.34 -7.66 -7.46
CA ARG A 101 -20.70 -7.10 -7.61
C ARG A 101 -20.90 -5.75 -6.93
N ILE A 102 -20.22 -5.47 -5.83
CA ILE A 102 -20.29 -4.15 -5.19
C ILE A 102 -19.62 -3.13 -6.11
N ILE A 103 -18.40 -3.42 -6.57
CA ILE A 103 -17.62 -2.52 -7.43
C ILE A 103 -18.40 -2.21 -8.72
N GLU A 104 -18.88 -3.23 -9.43
CA GLU A 104 -19.57 -3.05 -10.72
C GLU A 104 -20.95 -2.38 -10.58
N LYS A 105 -21.57 -2.43 -9.41
CA LYS A 105 -22.90 -1.84 -9.16
C LYS A 105 -22.83 -0.39 -8.70
N GLU A 106 -21.84 -0.06 -7.89
CA GLU A 106 -21.80 1.19 -7.12
C GLU A 106 -20.70 2.14 -7.61
N SER A 107 -19.85 1.67 -8.51
CA SER A 107 -18.79 2.47 -9.14
C SER A 107 -18.86 2.37 -10.66
N ASP A 108 -18.15 3.28 -11.33
CA ASP A 108 -18.02 3.28 -12.78
C ASP A 108 -16.83 2.41 -13.26
N MET A 109 -16.21 1.63 -12.36
CA MET A 109 -15.02 0.81 -12.64
C MET A 109 -15.38 -0.67 -12.82
N SER A 110 -14.62 -1.36 -13.67
CA SER A 110 -14.64 -2.83 -13.67
C SER A 110 -13.93 -3.39 -12.43
N PHE A 111 -14.24 -4.61 -12.01
CA PHE A 111 -13.55 -5.23 -10.87
C PHE A 111 -12.04 -5.41 -11.12
N LYS A 112 -11.65 -5.69 -12.37
CA LYS A 112 -10.25 -5.77 -12.78
C LYS A 112 -9.55 -4.42 -12.64
N GLU A 113 -10.13 -3.35 -13.17
CA GLU A 113 -9.60 -1.99 -13.08
C GLU A 113 -9.42 -1.55 -11.63
N TYR A 114 -10.44 -1.76 -10.79
CA TYR A 114 -10.37 -1.50 -9.36
C TYR A 114 -9.21 -2.25 -8.69
N SER A 115 -9.07 -3.55 -8.97
CA SER A 115 -8.05 -4.39 -8.34
C SER A 115 -6.65 -3.99 -8.75
N THR A 116 -6.44 -3.69 -10.04
CA THR A 116 -5.16 -3.20 -10.57
C THR A 116 -4.78 -1.84 -9.97
N LEU A 117 -5.69 -0.87 -10.00
CA LEU A 117 -5.42 0.48 -9.48
C LEU A 117 -5.22 0.48 -7.96
N SER A 118 -6.01 -0.29 -7.21
CA SER A 118 -5.85 -0.43 -5.76
C SER A 118 -4.47 -0.99 -5.39
N MET A 119 -4.01 -2.03 -6.10
CA MET A 119 -2.67 -2.59 -5.86
C MET A 119 -1.57 -1.58 -6.21
N ALA A 120 -1.67 -0.94 -7.38
CA ALA A 120 -0.72 0.07 -7.83
C ALA A 120 -0.60 1.23 -6.83
N PHE A 121 -1.73 1.79 -6.37
CA PHE A 121 -1.70 2.89 -5.40
C PHE A 121 -1.26 2.46 -4.01
N THR A 122 -1.57 1.23 -3.58
CA THR A 122 -1.00 0.67 -2.34
C THR A 122 0.52 0.61 -2.41
N MET A 123 1.09 0.20 -3.55
CA MET A 123 2.54 0.16 -3.75
C MET A 123 3.13 1.57 -3.78
N VAL A 124 2.53 2.53 -4.50
CA VAL A 124 2.97 3.93 -4.50
C VAL A 124 2.95 4.54 -3.08
N LEU A 125 1.89 4.28 -2.30
CA LEU A 125 1.81 4.75 -0.92
C LEU A 125 2.85 4.08 -0.02
N THR A 126 3.28 2.85 -0.32
CA THR A 126 4.38 2.18 0.39
C THR A 126 5.74 2.79 0.00
N GLU A 127 5.93 3.12 -1.28
CA GLU A 127 7.10 3.86 -1.77
C GLU A 127 7.22 5.25 -1.13
N SER A 128 6.09 5.88 -0.77
CA SER A 128 6.08 7.20 -0.12
C SER A 128 6.90 7.25 1.16
N MET A 129 6.91 6.16 1.95
CA MET A 129 7.74 6.06 3.14
C MET A 129 9.23 6.06 2.81
N GLY A 130 9.63 5.39 1.73
CA GLY A 130 11.02 5.36 1.27
C GLY A 130 11.49 6.70 0.73
N VAL A 131 10.65 7.40 -0.06
CA VAL A 131 10.95 8.76 -0.55
C VAL A 131 11.07 9.73 0.61
N SER A 132 10.12 9.74 1.54
CA SER A 132 10.12 10.64 2.70
C SER A 132 11.33 10.39 3.60
N LEU A 133 11.67 9.12 3.86
CA LEU A 133 12.85 8.76 4.65
C LEU A 133 14.15 9.22 3.98
N ALA A 134 14.26 9.07 2.66
CA ALA A 134 15.44 9.53 1.92
C ALA A 134 15.60 11.05 2.03
N GLU A 135 14.50 11.81 1.91
CA GLU A 135 14.48 13.27 2.08
C GLU A 135 14.85 13.69 3.51
N GLU A 136 14.28 13.04 4.53
CA GLU A 136 14.58 13.30 5.94
C GLU A 136 16.06 13.01 6.27
N MET A 137 16.60 11.90 5.75
CA MET A 137 18.01 11.54 5.97
C MET A 137 18.95 12.57 5.33
N VAL A 138 18.67 13.01 4.10
CA VAL A 138 19.49 14.04 3.43
C VAL A 138 19.40 15.37 4.18
N SER A 139 18.20 15.78 4.60
CA SER A 139 18.03 17.01 5.41
C SER A 139 18.79 16.91 6.73
N ALA A 140 18.73 15.77 7.43
CA ALA A 140 19.45 15.58 8.69
C ALA A 140 20.97 15.59 8.49
N MET A 141 21.48 15.06 7.38
CA MET A 141 22.89 15.13 7.03
C MET A 141 23.32 16.57 6.69
N GLU A 142 22.48 17.35 6.00
CA GLU A 142 22.72 18.78 5.75
C GLU A 142 22.81 19.57 7.05
N ASP A 143 21.82 19.40 7.93
CA ASP A 143 21.77 20.10 9.22
C ASP A 143 22.95 19.72 10.13
N GLY A 144 23.34 18.44 10.11
CA GLY A 144 24.51 17.95 10.84
C GLY A 144 25.82 18.55 10.32
N LEU A 145 25.99 18.64 8.99
CA LEU A 145 27.19 19.20 8.38
C LEU A 145 27.29 20.72 8.54
N ALA A 146 26.16 21.43 8.48
CA ALA A 146 26.12 22.86 8.75
C ALA A 146 26.62 23.20 10.16
N GLN A 147 26.31 22.36 11.15
CA GLN A 147 26.83 22.54 12.52
C GLN A 147 28.36 22.40 12.61
N PHE A 148 28.97 21.55 11.77
CA PHE A 148 30.43 21.43 11.71
C PHE A 148 31.09 22.61 10.98
N ASP A 149 30.43 23.19 9.97
CA ASP A 149 30.91 24.38 9.28
C ASP A 149 31.01 25.61 10.21
N ASP A 150 30.11 25.70 11.19
CA ASP A 150 30.06 26.79 12.17
C ASP A 150 30.94 26.55 13.42
N MET A 151 31.55 25.36 13.56
CA MET A 151 32.41 25.00 14.69
C MET A 151 33.89 25.34 14.47
N ASP A 152 34.58 25.73 15.53
CA ASP A 152 36.05 25.79 15.52
C ASP A 152 36.63 24.38 15.52
N THR A 153 37.04 23.92 14.34
CA THR A 153 37.61 22.60 14.10
C THR A 153 39.12 22.53 14.31
N SER A 154 39.77 23.62 14.75
CA SER A 154 41.24 23.66 14.91
C SER A 154 41.80 22.68 15.95
N ALA A 155 40.96 22.22 16.89
CA ALA A 155 41.33 21.23 17.91
C ALA A 155 41.03 19.77 17.50
N PHE A 156 40.49 19.55 16.29
CA PHE A 156 40.07 18.22 15.84
C PHE A 156 41.27 17.40 15.40
N THR A 157 41.20 16.09 15.61
CA THR A 157 42.22 15.16 15.09
C THR A 157 42.06 14.99 13.58
N GLU A 158 43.13 14.55 12.90
CA GLU A 158 43.07 14.22 11.46
C GLU A 158 41.98 13.16 11.15
N GLU A 159 41.79 12.20 12.05
CA GLU A 159 40.74 11.16 11.92
C GLU A 159 39.33 11.77 11.99
N GLN A 160 39.10 12.73 12.89
CA GLN A 160 37.81 13.43 12.99
C GLN A 160 37.53 14.32 11.76
N LEU A 161 38.55 14.98 11.23
CA LEU A 161 38.42 15.78 10.01
C LEU A 161 38.14 14.90 8.79
N ALA A 162 38.79 13.73 8.68
CA ALA A 162 38.54 12.78 7.62
C ALA A 162 37.11 12.20 7.67
N GLU A 163 36.59 11.93 8.87
CA GLU A 163 35.20 11.47 9.05
C GLU A 163 34.18 12.53 8.60
N ILE A 164 34.39 13.81 8.96
CA ILE A 164 33.53 14.91 8.50
C ILE A 164 33.54 15.02 6.97
N GLU A 165 34.72 14.94 6.35
CA GLU A 165 34.82 14.97 4.89
C GLU A 165 34.14 13.75 4.25
N SER A 166 34.25 12.55 4.85
CA SER A 166 33.54 11.37 4.38
C SER A 166 32.02 11.56 4.44
N GLN A 167 31.51 12.21 5.48
CA GLN A 167 30.08 12.52 5.60
C GLN A 167 29.64 13.56 4.56
N ARG A 168 30.47 14.56 4.23
CA ARG A 168 30.22 15.50 3.13
C ARG A 168 30.12 14.78 1.78
N GLN A 169 31.04 13.86 1.49
CA GLN A 169 31.00 13.09 0.25
C GLN A 169 29.75 12.21 0.17
N ALA A 170 29.40 11.54 1.28
CA ALA A 170 28.15 10.76 1.35
C ALA A 170 26.91 11.63 1.10
N LEU A 171 26.86 12.86 1.63
CA LEU A 171 25.76 13.80 1.35
C LEU A 171 25.70 14.17 -0.14
N ILE A 172 26.85 14.44 -0.77
CA ILE A 172 26.91 14.77 -2.20
C ILE A 172 26.40 13.61 -3.06
N GLU A 173 26.80 12.38 -2.73
CA GLU A 173 26.34 11.17 -3.42
C GLU A 173 24.84 10.96 -3.24
N ALA A 174 24.32 11.06 -2.00
CA ALA A 174 22.89 10.92 -1.72
C ALA A 174 22.05 11.97 -2.47
N LYS A 175 22.47 13.24 -2.49
CA LYS A 175 21.83 14.30 -3.27
C LYS A 175 21.83 13.99 -4.76
N LYS A 176 22.92 13.44 -5.28
CA LYS A 176 23.02 13.05 -6.70
C LYS A 176 22.05 11.92 -7.04
N GLU A 177 21.89 10.93 -6.16
CA GLU A 177 20.90 9.85 -6.35
C GLU A 177 19.47 10.40 -6.36
N MET A 178 19.17 11.36 -5.48
CA MET A 178 17.87 12.03 -5.43
C MET A 178 17.62 12.96 -6.62
N ASP A 179 18.67 13.47 -7.28
CA ASP A 179 18.55 14.33 -8.45
C ASP A 179 18.32 13.56 -9.76
N THR A 180 18.38 12.22 -9.72
CA THR A 180 18.15 11.36 -10.88
C THR A 180 16.73 11.52 -11.45
N PRO A 181 16.54 11.40 -12.77
CA PRO A 181 15.21 11.39 -13.40
C PRO A 181 14.27 10.36 -12.80
N GLU A 182 14.78 9.17 -12.46
CA GLU A 182 14.04 8.06 -11.89
C GLU A 182 13.50 8.40 -10.51
N PHE A 183 14.33 8.96 -9.61
CA PHE A 183 13.89 9.38 -8.29
C PHE A 183 12.85 10.51 -8.38
N LYS A 184 13.08 11.51 -9.23
CA LYS A 184 12.14 12.61 -9.45
C LYS A 184 10.79 12.11 -9.97
N ALA A 185 10.78 11.17 -10.90
CA ALA A 185 9.55 10.57 -11.41
C ALA A 185 8.80 9.83 -10.30
N ARG A 186 9.51 9.01 -9.50
CA ARG A 186 8.94 8.31 -8.35
C ARG A 186 8.34 9.27 -7.32
N LYS A 187 9.08 10.31 -6.95
CA LYS A 187 8.60 11.35 -6.03
C LYS A 187 7.35 12.05 -6.56
N ASN A 188 7.37 12.51 -7.81
CA ASN A 188 6.21 13.18 -8.41
C ASN A 188 4.95 12.30 -8.41
N ARG A 189 5.12 10.99 -8.66
CA ARG A 189 4.03 10.01 -8.60
C ARG A 189 3.49 9.84 -7.18
N VAL A 190 4.38 9.72 -6.19
CA VAL A 190 4.03 9.66 -4.76
C VAL A 190 3.26 10.92 -4.34
N ASP A 191 3.77 12.10 -4.69
CA ASP A 191 3.17 13.40 -4.34
C ASP A 191 1.78 13.55 -4.97
N MET A 192 1.64 13.15 -6.24
CA MET A 192 0.36 13.18 -6.94
C MET A 192 -0.69 12.29 -6.27
N VAL A 193 -0.34 11.02 -5.98
CA VAL A 193 -1.25 10.07 -5.34
C VAL A 193 -1.63 10.54 -3.93
N SER A 194 -0.65 10.94 -3.13
CA SER A 194 -0.87 11.36 -1.74
C SER A 194 -1.76 12.60 -1.66
N ARG A 195 -1.48 13.62 -2.48
CA ARG A 195 -2.26 14.86 -2.55
C ARG A 195 -3.72 14.62 -2.96
N ILE A 196 -3.95 13.81 -4.01
CA ILE A 196 -5.31 13.54 -4.49
C ILE A 196 -6.08 12.69 -3.49
N ARG A 197 -5.41 11.72 -2.86
CA ARG A 197 -6.00 10.92 -1.79
C ARG A 197 -6.46 11.83 -0.64
N GLU A 198 -5.61 12.73 -0.16
CA GLU A 198 -5.96 13.71 0.88
C GLU A 198 -7.13 14.60 0.45
N GLU A 199 -7.08 15.16 -0.77
CA GLU A 199 -8.15 16.02 -1.33
C GLU A 199 -9.53 15.34 -1.38
N LEU A 200 -9.57 14.04 -1.67
CA LEU A 200 -10.81 13.32 -1.93
C LEU A 200 -11.28 12.45 -0.77
N MET A 201 -10.40 11.99 0.11
CA MET A 201 -10.73 11.02 1.16
C MET A 201 -10.86 11.63 2.56
N ASP A 202 -10.33 12.84 2.79
CA ASP A 202 -10.58 13.63 4.00
C ASP A 202 -11.87 14.49 3.89
#